data_AF-A0AAU3A5A9-F1
#
_entry.id   AF-A0AAU3A5A9-F1
#
_cell.length_a   1.000
_cell.length_b   1.000
_cell.length_c   1.000
_cell.angle_alpha   90.00
_cell.angle_beta   90.00
_cell.angle_gamma   90.00
#
_symmetry.space_group_name_H-M   'P 1'
#
loop_
_entity.id
_entity.type
_entity.pdbx_description
1 polymer ?
#
loop_
_entity_poly.entity_id
_entity_poly.type
_entity_poly.pdbx_seq_one_letter_code
_entity_poly.pdbx_strand_id
1 'polypeptide(L)'
;MTTAVPYRVTTSRVLRSEWHKFWTLRSTWITLAVASALVLAVGITMGSTYDGDDSEIDTVVFVLLGTQLSQLCVAVLGILVTASEYSTGMIRASLTAVPRRLPVLWSKAGVFAAVAFTLGLLTNVVTFLVAQIWLSDSDKATSLTDPGVLGALAGNAAGITLMSLIALGLGALLRSVPAAIGAFVGAVLILPEILGMLPYDAVASAVNHFPTRSAESLGSATHLAGAVSPAMGLLSLSLWAAAALTAAALLLRRRDV
;
A
#
# COMPACT_ATOMS: atom_id res chain seq x y z
N MET A 1 3.16 36.66 -36.86
CA MET A 1 3.02 36.80 -35.40
C MET A 1 2.13 35.66 -34.92
N THR A 2 2.72 34.52 -34.54
CA THR A 2 1.96 33.34 -34.09
C THR A 2 1.57 33.54 -32.63
N THR A 3 0.28 33.66 -32.36
CA THR A 3 -0.25 33.69 -30.99
C THR A 3 -0.02 32.31 -30.37
N ALA A 4 1.03 32.20 -29.55
CA ALA A 4 1.26 31.00 -28.76
C ALA A 4 0.04 30.77 -27.86
N VAL A 5 -0.72 29.71 -28.11
CA VAL A 5 -1.80 29.27 -27.23
C VAL A 5 -1.17 29.06 -25.84
N PRO A 6 -1.62 29.76 -24.78
CA PRO A 6 -1.03 29.61 -23.47
C PRO A 6 -1.25 28.16 -23.03
N TYR A 7 -0.17 27.38 -22.99
CA TYR A 7 -0.21 25.97 -22.61
C TYR A 7 -0.51 25.91 -21.11
N ARG A 8 -1.81 25.95 -20.76
CA ARG A 8 -2.25 25.89 -19.37
C ARG A 8 -2.06 24.47 -18.85
N VAL A 9 -1.23 24.35 -17.82
CA VAL A 9 -1.06 23.11 -17.08
C VAL A 9 -2.32 22.85 -16.26
N THR A 10 -3.12 21.88 -16.69
CA THR A 10 -4.33 21.43 -15.99
C THR A 10 -4.01 20.18 -15.17
N THR A 11 -4.75 19.97 -14.07
CA THR A 11 -4.60 18.76 -13.23
C THR A 11 -4.76 17.47 -14.04
N SER A 12 -5.66 17.45 -15.03
CA SER A 12 -5.84 16.30 -15.92
C SER A 12 -4.61 15.98 -16.78
N ARG A 13 -3.88 17.01 -17.24
CA ARG A 13 -2.65 16.82 -18.02
C ARG A 13 -1.51 16.32 -17.13
N VAL A 14 -1.43 16.79 -15.88
CA VAL A 14 -0.46 16.30 -14.89
C VAL A 14 -0.74 14.83 -14.57
N LEU A 15 -2.00 14.47 -14.32
CA LEU A 15 -2.41 13.09 -14.07
C LEU A 15 -2.05 12.16 -15.23
N ARG A 16 -2.34 12.57 -16.47
CA ARG A 16 -1.99 11.79 -17.67
C ARG A 16 -0.48 11.62 -17.84
N SER A 17 0.30 12.65 -17.53
CA SER A 17 1.76 12.59 -17.57
C SER A 17 2.30 11.62 -16.52
N GLU A 18 1.79 11.67 -15.29
CA GLU A 18 2.21 10.77 -14.21
C GLU A 18 1.79 9.33 -14.49
N TRP A 19 0.61 9.11 -15.08
CA TRP A 19 0.19 7.78 -15.55
C TRP A 19 1.17 7.19 -16.57
N HIS A 20 1.57 7.98 -17.57
CA HIS A 20 2.52 7.51 -18.57
C HIS A 20 3.90 7.24 -17.96
N LYS A 21 4.40 8.14 -17.10
CA LYS A 21 5.67 7.96 -16.39
C LYS A 21 5.67 6.69 -15.53
N PHE A 22 4.58 6.46 -14.80
CA PHE A 22 4.45 5.30 -13.93
C PHE A 22 4.62 3.99 -14.71
N TRP A 23 3.97 3.88 -15.87
CA TRP A 23 4.03 2.68 -16.70
C TRP A 23 5.27 2.57 -17.61
N THR A 24 6.02 3.65 -17.87
CA THR A 24 7.26 3.56 -18.65
C THR A 24 8.46 3.11 -17.82
N LEU A 25 8.37 3.19 -16.50
CA LEU A 25 9.42 2.72 -15.59
C LEU A 25 9.43 1.20 -15.49
N ARG A 26 10.53 0.56 -15.90
CA ARG A 26 10.72 -0.90 -15.78
C ARG A 26 10.54 -1.40 -14.35
N SER A 27 11.02 -0.63 -13.38
CA SER A 27 10.87 -0.95 -11.95
C SER A 27 9.41 -1.11 -11.54
N THR A 28 8.48 -0.35 -12.14
CA THR A 28 7.05 -0.43 -11.80
C THR A 28 6.48 -1.80 -12.09
N TRP A 29 6.57 -2.25 -13.35
CA TRP A 29 6.01 -3.53 -13.76
C TRP A 29 6.74 -4.72 -13.12
N ILE A 30 8.07 -4.64 -12.99
CA ILE A 30 8.86 -5.69 -12.33
C ILE A 30 8.44 -5.82 -10.87
N THR A 31 8.36 -4.71 -10.13
CA THR A 31 7.98 -4.75 -8.70
C THR A 31 6.54 -5.20 -8.52
N LEU A 32 5.59 -4.74 -9.34
CA LEU A 32 4.20 -5.19 -9.28
C LEU A 32 4.04 -6.66 -9.64
N ALA A 33 4.78 -7.15 -10.64
CA ALA A 33 4.79 -8.56 -11.01
C ALA A 33 5.37 -9.43 -9.91
N VAL A 34 6.51 -9.05 -9.33
CA VAL A 34 7.13 -9.74 -8.19
C VAL A 34 6.20 -9.74 -6.98
N ALA A 35 5.62 -8.59 -6.64
CA ALA A 35 4.66 -8.46 -5.56
C ALA A 35 3.47 -9.43 -5.76
N SER A 36 2.90 -9.45 -6.96
CA SER A 36 1.79 -10.35 -7.30
C SER A 36 2.19 -11.82 -7.26
N ALA A 37 3.37 -12.14 -7.78
CA ALA A 37 3.90 -13.50 -7.80
C ALA A 37 4.16 -14.03 -6.38
N LEU A 38 4.62 -13.19 -5.46
CA LEU A 38 4.80 -13.57 -4.05
C LEU A 38 3.47 -13.92 -3.37
N VAL A 39 2.42 -13.12 -3.59
CA VAL A 39 1.09 -13.43 -3.05
C VAL A 39 0.58 -14.75 -3.60
N LEU A 40 0.65 -14.94 -4.92
CA LEU A 40 0.19 -16.16 -5.59
C LEU A 40 0.98 -17.39 -5.14
N ALA A 41 2.32 -17.31 -5.12
CA ALA A 41 3.16 -18.44 -4.77
C ALA A 41 2.91 -18.90 -3.33
N VAL A 42 2.82 -17.97 -2.38
CA VAL A 42 2.53 -18.31 -0.98
C VAL A 42 1.11 -18.83 -0.83
N GLY A 43 0.10 -18.19 -1.43
CA GLY A 43 -1.29 -18.63 -1.30
C GLY A 43 -1.55 -19.99 -1.94
N ILE A 44 -0.94 -20.29 -3.08
CA ILE A 44 -0.97 -21.63 -3.70
C ILE A 44 -0.32 -22.66 -2.77
N THR A 45 0.85 -22.33 -2.22
CA THR A 45 1.55 -23.22 -1.29
C THR A 45 0.66 -23.53 -0.09
N MET A 46 0.13 -22.51 0.58
CA MET A 46 -0.77 -22.64 1.73
C MET A 46 -2.01 -23.48 1.42
N GLY A 47 -2.66 -23.26 0.27
CA GLY A 47 -3.81 -24.07 -0.14
C GLY A 47 -3.43 -25.54 -0.40
N SER A 48 -2.28 -25.78 -1.05
CA SER A 48 -1.85 -27.13 -1.46
C SER A 48 -1.28 -27.99 -0.33
N THR A 49 -0.74 -27.37 0.73
CA THR A 49 -0.12 -28.06 1.86
C THR A 49 -1.01 -28.11 3.09
N TYR A 50 -2.27 -27.71 2.96
CA TYR A 50 -3.19 -27.67 4.09
C TYR A 50 -3.54 -29.09 4.58
N ASP A 51 -3.34 -29.35 5.87
CA ASP A 51 -3.54 -30.65 6.51
C ASP A 51 -4.58 -30.65 7.64
N GLY A 52 -5.13 -29.47 7.98
CA GLY A 52 -6.17 -29.30 9.00
C GLY A 52 -5.72 -28.68 10.32
N ASP A 53 -4.42 -28.45 10.55
CA ASP A 53 -3.90 -27.96 11.84
C ASP A 53 -4.29 -26.48 12.12
N ASP A 54 -4.46 -25.68 11.07
CA ASP A 54 -4.73 -24.23 11.16
C ASP A 54 -6.23 -23.84 11.08
N SER A 55 -7.14 -24.74 11.45
CA SER A 55 -8.59 -24.57 11.31
C SER A 55 -9.14 -23.25 11.89
N GLU A 56 -8.59 -22.78 13.01
CA GLU A 56 -9.01 -21.55 13.71
C GLU A 56 -8.65 -20.25 12.96
N ILE A 57 -7.70 -20.29 12.03
CA ILE A 57 -7.26 -19.11 11.27
C ILE A 57 -8.26 -18.81 10.15
N ASP A 58 -8.68 -17.54 10.06
CA ASP A 58 -9.51 -17.02 8.98
C ASP A 58 -8.96 -17.41 7.59
N THR A 59 -9.80 -18.03 6.75
CA THR A 59 -9.40 -18.53 5.43
C THR A 59 -8.76 -17.46 4.56
N VAL A 60 -9.26 -16.22 4.60
CA VAL A 60 -8.72 -15.12 3.78
C VAL A 60 -7.32 -14.76 4.26
N VAL A 61 -7.12 -14.65 5.57
CA VAL A 61 -5.80 -14.36 6.17
C VAL A 61 -4.80 -15.48 5.84
N PHE A 62 -5.22 -16.74 5.97
CA PHE A 62 -4.40 -17.91 5.67
C PHE A 62 -3.92 -17.91 4.21
N VAL A 63 -4.85 -17.75 3.26
CA VAL A 63 -4.53 -17.77 1.82
C VAL A 63 -3.75 -16.53 1.37
N LEU A 64 -3.99 -15.38 2.00
CA LEU A 64 -3.31 -14.12 1.66
C LEU A 64 -2.05 -13.86 2.48
N LEU A 65 -1.47 -14.86 3.13
CA LEU A 65 -0.25 -14.68 3.93
C LEU A 65 0.91 -14.07 3.13
N GLY A 66 0.99 -14.36 1.82
CA GLY A 66 1.98 -13.76 0.91
C GLY A 66 1.85 -12.23 0.73
N THR A 67 0.74 -11.63 1.16
CA THR A 67 0.55 -10.17 1.10
C THR A 67 1.50 -9.42 2.02
N GLN A 68 2.00 -10.03 3.09
CA GLN A 68 3.01 -9.43 3.96
C GLN A 68 4.33 -9.17 3.22
N LEU A 69 4.74 -10.11 2.35
CA LEU A 69 5.93 -9.96 1.52
C LEU A 69 5.69 -8.95 0.39
N SER A 70 4.53 -9.03 -0.25
CA SER A 70 4.11 -8.11 -1.30
C SER A 70 4.05 -6.65 -0.80
N GLN A 71 3.60 -6.44 0.44
CA GLN A 71 3.53 -5.12 1.06
C GLN A 71 4.88 -4.40 1.05
N LEU A 72 5.99 -5.10 1.30
CA LEU A 72 7.32 -4.50 1.22
C LEU A 72 7.66 -4.07 -0.20
N CYS A 73 7.38 -4.91 -1.19
CA CYS A 73 7.60 -4.57 -2.60
C CYS A 73 6.80 -3.33 -3.02
N VAL A 74 5.51 -3.28 -2.69
CA VAL A 74 4.62 -2.16 -3.07
C VAL A 74 4.97 -0.89 -2.29
N ALA A 75 5.36 -1.00 -1.01
CA ALA A 75 5.82 0.14 -0.22
C ALA A 75 7.12 0.74 -0.77
N VAL A 76 8.09 -0.11 -1.15
CA VAL A 76 9.33 0.33 -1.80
C VAL A 76 9.01 0.98 -3.15
N LEU A 77 8.08 0.43 -3.94
CA LEU A 77 7.64 1.08 -5.17
C LEU A 77 7.05 2.47 -4.89
N GLY A 78 6.21 2.60 -3.85
CA GLY A 78 5.67 3.89 -3.41
C GLY A 78 6.78 4.90 -3.08
N ILE A 79 7.82 4.49 -2.37
CA ILE A 79 9.01 5.32 -2.09
C ILE A 79 9.71 5.71 -3.39
N LEU A 80 9.92 4.77 -4.31
CA LEU A 80 10.61 5.02 -5.58
C LEU A 80 9.84 6.01 -6.46
N VAL A 81 8.50 5.98 -6.48
CA VAL A 81 7.65 6.91 -7.26
C VAL A 81 7.95 8.38 -6.95
N THR A 82 8.42 8.69 -5.74
CA THR A 82 8.76 10.05 -5.30
C THR A 82 10.26 10.27 -5.12
N ALA A 83 10.92 9.45 -4.30
CA ALA A 83 12.33 9.65 -3.94
C ALA A 83 13.30 9.46 -5.11
N SER A 84 12.97 8.65 -6.12
CA SER A 84 13.86 8.45 -7.29
C SER A 84 13.96 9.69 -8.20
N GLU A 85 12.97 10.58 -8.16
CA GLU A 85 13.05 11.84 -8.91
C GLU A 85 14.06 12.82 -8.30
N TYR A 86 14.31 12.69 -7.00
CA TYR A 86 15.36 13.46 -6.31
C TYR A 86 16.75 12.90 -6.61
N SER A 87 16.92 11.58 -6.64
CA SER A 87 18.22 10.96 -6.95
C SER A 87 18.65 11.19 -8.41
N THR A 88 17.70 11.22 -9.35
CA THR A 88 17.97 11.44 -10.78
C THR A 88 17.95 12.92 -11.19
N GLY A 89 17.54 13.83 -10.29
CA GLY A 89 17.38 15.25 -10.59
C GLY A 89 16.16 15.59 -11.46
N MET A 90 15.34 14.60 -11.84
CA MET A 90 14.11 14.76 -12.65
C MET A 90 13.09 15.67 -11.97
N ILE A 91 13.12 15.76 -10.63
CA ILE A 91 12.21 16.63 -9.87
C ILE A 91 12.28 18.09 -10.33
N ARG A 92 13.46 18.59 -10.73
CA ARG A 92 13.61 19.97 -11.24
C ARG A 92 12.84 20.17 -12.54
N ALA A 93 12.91 19.22 -13.47
CA ALA A 93 12.17 19.26 -14.73
C ALA A 93 10.65 19.15 -14.51
N SER A 94 10.20 18.31 -13.58
CA SER A 94 8.78 18.19 -13.22
C SER A 94 8.22 19.51 -12.66
N LEU A 95 8.99 20.18 -11.79
CA LEU A 95 8.55 21.42 -11.12
C LEU A 95 8.69 22.68 -11.98
N THR A 96 9.58 22.70 -12.98
CA THR A 96 9.60 23.78 -13.99
C THR A 96 8.40 23.66 -14.93
N ALA A 97 7.99 22.44 -15.28
CA ALA A 97 6.81 22.20 -16.10
C ALA A 97 5.49 22.48 -15.34
N VAL A 98 5.44 22.22 -14.03
CA VAL A 98 4.24 22.41 -13.19
C VAL A 98 4.57 23.35 -12.01
N PRO A 99 4.46 24.68 -12.19
CA PRO A 99 4.93 25.66 -11.20
C PRO A 99 4.13 25.61 -9.88
N ARG A 100 2.86 25.19 -9.93
CA ARG A 100 2.09 24.84 -8.72
C ARG A 100 2.54 23.44 -8.32
N ARG A 101 3.40 23.28 -7.31
CA ARG A 101 4.10 22.00 -7.01
C ARG A 101 3.18 20.85 -6.52
N LEU A 102 2.05 21.18 -5.89
CA LEU A 102 1.16 20.19 -5.25
C LEU A 102 0.38 19.23 -6.19
N PRO A 103 -0.18 19.66 -7.34
CA PRO A 103 -0.84 18.77 -8.28
C PRO A 103 0.04 17.61 -8.74
N VAL A 104 1.37 17.75 -8.76
CA VAL A 104 2.29 16.65 -9.08
C VAL A 104 2.24 15.57 -7.99
N LEU A 105 2.34 15.97 -6.72
CA LEU A 105 2.26 15.04 -5.58
C LEU A 105 0.91 14.32 -5.53
N TRP A 106 -0.19 15.07 -5.68
CA TRP A 106 -1.53 14.48 -5.68
C TRP A 106 -1.77 13.57 -6.89
N SER A 107 -1.24 13.92 -8.07
CA SER A 107 -1.35 13.06 -9.25
C SER A 107 -0.57 11.76 -9.07
N LYS A 108 0.65 11.82 -8.52
CA LYS A 108 1.44 10.62 -8.18
C LYS A 108 0.71 9.72 -7.20
N ALA A 109 0.24 10.30 -6.08
CA ALA A 109 -0.49 9.55 -5.07
C ALA A 109 -1.77 8.92 -5.64
N GLY A 110 -2.54 9.67 -6.45
CA GLY A 110 -3.76 9.16 -7.07
C GLY A 110 -3.52 8.04 -8.09
N VAL A 111 -2.55 8.22 -9.01
CA VAL A 111 -2.17 7.18 -9.97
C VAL A 111 -1.67 5.93 -9.26
N PHE A 112 -0.76 6.10 -8.31
CA PHE A 112 -0.20 4.99 -7.54
C PHE A 112 -1.28 4.25 -6.75
N ALA A 113 -2.15 4.97 -6.05
CA ALA A 113 -3.23 4.37 -5.27
C ALA A 113 -4.19 3.58 -6.17
N ALA A 114 -4.57 4.12 -7.33
CA ALA A 114 -5.45 3.43 -8.26
C ALA A 114 -4.83 2.14 -8.78
N VAL A 115 -3.55 2.16 -9.18
CA VAL A 115 -2.87 0.96 -9.69
C VAL A 115 -2.62 -0.07 -8.58
N ALA A 116 -2.11 0.36 -7.43
CA ALA A 116 -1.82 -0.53 -6.30
C ALA A 116 -3.09 -1.21 -5.79
N PHE A 117 -4.19 -0.46 -5.66
CA PHE A 117 -5.48 -1.01 -5.23
C PHE A 117 -6.05 -1.98 -6.25
N THR A 118 -6.10 -1.59 -7.52
CA THR A 118 -6.72 -2.42 -8.57
C THR A 118 -5.95 -3.71 -8.80
N LEU A 119 -4.61 -3.65 -8.89
CA LEU A 119 -3.79 -4.84 -9.03
C LEU A 119 -3.78 -5.68 -7.75
N GLY A 120 -3.66 -5.05 -6.58
CA GLY A 120 -3.71 -5.77 -5.30
C GLY A 120 -5.03 -6.52 -5.12
N LEU A 121 -6.16 -5.87 -5.42
CA LEU A 121 -7.48 -6.52 -5.38
C LEU A 121 -7.57 -7.68 -6.37
N LEU A 122 -7.11 -7.48 -7.61
CA LEU A 122 -7.10 -8.55 -8.62
C LEU A 122 -6.25 -9.73 -8.17
N THR A 123 -5.04 -9.47 -7.67
CA THR A 123 -4.15 -10.51 -7.13
C THR A 123 -4.79 -11.22 -5.95
N ASN A 124 -5.42 -10.50 -5.02
CA ASN A 124 -6.09 -11.11 -3.86
C ASN A 124 -7.23 -12.03 -4.29
N VAL A 125 -8.08 -11.59 -5.21
CA VAL A 125 -9.19 -12.40 -5.75
C VAL A 125 -8.66 -13.63 -6.48
N VAL A 126 -7.65 -13.48 -7.34
CA VAL A 126 -7.08 -14.61 -8.08
C VAL A 126 -6.42 -15.61 -7.13
N THR A 127 -5.60 -15.16 -6.18
CA THR A 127 -4.97 -16.03 -5.18
C THR A 127 -6.02 -16.78 -4.36
N PHE A 128 -7.07 -16.09 -3.90
CA PHE A 128 -8.17 -16.71 -3.17
C PHE A 128 -8.84 -17.82 -3.98
N LEU A 129 -9.26 -17.52 -5.20
CA LEU A 129 -9.94 -18.49 -6.07
C LEU A 129 -9.06 -19.69 -6.41
N VAL A 130 -7.77 -19.48 -6.65
CA VAL A 130 -6.82 -20.55 -6.95
C VAL A 130 -6.59 -21.44 -5.73
N ALA A 131 -6.43 -20.86 -4.53
CA ALA A 131 -6.25 -21.63 -3.31
C ALA A 131 -7.50 -22.46 -2.95
N GLN A 132 -8.70 -21.93 -3.20
CA GLN A 132 -9.96 -22.63 -2.96
C GLN A 132 -10.13 -23.92 -3.80
N ILE A 133 -9.39 -24.09 -4.90
CA ILE A 133 -9.38 -25.35 -5.66
C ILE A 133 -8.92 -26.51 -4.76
N TRP A 134 -7.91 -26.27 -3.93
CA TRP A 134 -7.33 -27.28 -3.04
C TRP A 134 -8.06 -27.40 -1.70
N LEU A 135 -8.67 -26.31 -1.25
CA LEU A 135 -9.38 -26.23 0.04
C LEU A 135 -10.87 -26.61 -0.05
N SER A 136 -11.37 -26.94 -1.25
CA SER A 136 -12.80 -27.18 -1.50
C SER A 136 -13.37 -28.37 -0.70
N ASP A 137 -12.56 -29.36 -0.38
CA ASP A 137 -12.93 -30.53 0.43
C ASP A 137 -12.50 -30.41 1.91
N SER A 138 -12.06 -29.22 2.35
CA SER A 138 -11.57 -28.98 3.71
C SER A 138 -12.48 -28.05 4.52
N ASP A 139 -12.19 -27.88 5.80
CA ASP A 139 -12.84 -26.94 6.71
C ASP A 139 -12.59 -25.46 6.35
N LYS A 140 -11.70 -25.18 5.38
CA LYS A 140 -11.44 -23.84 4.82
C LYS A 140 -12.14 -23.59 3.48
N ALA A 141 -13.05 -24.48 3.06
CA ALA A 141 -13.90 -24.24 1.91
C ALA A 141 -14.72 -22.97 2.14
N THR A 142 -14.52 -21.95 1.28
CA THR A 142 -15.17 -20.65 1.42
C THR A 142 -15.45 -20.06 0.05
N SER A 143 -16.67 -19.57 -0.15
CA SER A 143 -17.09 -18.89 -1.37
C SER A 143 -16.75 -17.40 -1.32
N LEU A 144 -16.55 -16.81 -2.50
CA LEU A 144 -16.42 -15.36 -2.65
C LEU A 144 -17.68 -14.61 -2.16
N THR A 145 -18.84 -15.26 -2.20
CA THR A 145 -20.12 -14.69 -1.76
C THR A 145 -20.34 -14.76 -0.27
N ASP A 146 -19.47 -15.45 0.48
CA ASP A 146 -19.66 -15.60 1.91
C ASP A 146 -19.47 -14.26 2.64
N PRO A 147 -20.22 -14.03 3.73
CA PRO A 147 -20.15 -12.79 4.46
C PRO A 147 -18.71 -12.44 4.87
N GLY A 148 -18.29 -11.20 4.58
CA GLY A 148 -16.97 -10.70 4.99
C GLY A 148 -15.83 -11.01 4.02
N VAL A 149 -15.92 -12.02 3.14
CA VAL A 149 -14.81 -12.44 2.27
C VAL A 149 -14.42 -11.33 1.28
N LEU A 150 -15.36 -10.84 0.46
CA LEU A 150 -15.08 -9.72 -0.45
C LEU A 150 -14.62 -8.46 0.28
N GLY A 151 -15.18 -8.21 1.48
CA GLY A 151 -14.77 -7.11 2.33
C GLY A 151 -13.32 -7.23 2.77
N ALA A 152 -12.87 -8.42 3.15
CA ALA A 152 -11.50 -8.71 3.55
C ALA A 152 -10.50 -8.65 2.39
N LEU A 153 -10.88 -9.17 1.20
CA LEU A 153 -10.04 -9.06 0.00
C LEU A 153 -9.82 -7.61 -0.42
N ALA A 154 -10.89 -6.81 -0.41
CA ALA A 154 -10.84 -5.38 -0.70
C ALA A 154 -10.14 -4.57 0.41
N GLY A 155 -10.38 -4.94 1.67
CA GLY A 155 -9.76 -4.33 2.83
C GLY A 155 -8.25 -4.57 2.87
N ASN A 156 -7.79 -5.80 2.59
CA ASN A 156 -6.37 -6.10 2.44
C ASN A 156 -5.72 -5.26 1.33
N ALA A 157 -6.35 -5.20 0.14
CA ALA A 157 -5.86 -4.38 -0.97
C ALA A 157 -5.80 -2.89 -0.61
N ALA A 158 -6.82 -2.37 0.09
CA ALA A 158 -6.84 -1.00 0.61
C ALA A 158 -5.74 -0.77 1.66
N GLY A 159 -5.52 -1.74 2.56
CA GLY A 159 -4.49 -1.71 3.60
C GLY A 159 -3.09 -1.57 3.00
N ILE A 160 -2.72 -2.45 2.06
CA ILE A 160 -1.44 -2.39 1.35
C ILE A 160 -1.28 -1.07 0.60
N THR A 161 -2.35 -0.60 -0.05
CA THR A 161 -2.33 0.64 -0.81
C THR A 161 -2.06 1.84 0.09
N LEU A 162 -2.77 1.96 1.21
CA LEU A 162 -2.59 3.05 2.17
C LEU A 162 -1.23 2.99 2.88
N MET A 163 -0.76 1.79 3.25
CA MET A 163 0.61 1.58 3.75
C MET A 163 1.65 2.08 2.75
N SER A 164 1.45 1.77 1.47
CA SER A 164 2.35 2.18 0.42
C SER A 164 2.25 3.69 0.10
N LEU A 165 1.11 4.33 0.37
CA LEU A 165 0.96 5.79 0.32
C LEU A 165 1.70 6.48 1.47
N ILE A 166 1.75 5.89 2.66
CA ILE A 166 2.62 6.35 3.76
C ILE A 166 4.08 6.30 3.28
N ALA A 167 4.50 5.18 2.67
CA ALA A 167 5.83 5.01 2.12
C ALA A 167 6.14 6.06 1.01
N LEU A 168 5.18 6.31 0.11
CA LEU A 168 5.27 7.35 -0.92
C LEU A 168 5.45 8.74 -0.32
N GLY A 169 4.69 9.06 0.72
CA GLY A 169 4.80 10.29 1.50
C GLY A 169 6.18 10.44 2.15
N LEU A 170 6.70 9.39 2.78
CA LEU A 170 8.04 9.36 3.34
C LEU A 170 9.13 9.57 2.28
N GLY A 171 8.99 8.95 1.10
CA GLY A 171 9.88 9.17 -0.04
C GLY A 171 9.93 10.63 -0.48
N ALA A 172 8.77 11.28 -0.55
CA ALA A 172 8.67 12.70 -0.88
C ALA A 172 9.21 13.62 0.23
N LEU A 173 9.01 13.24 1.50
CA LEU A 173 9.42 13.99 2.67
C LEU A 173 10.95 13.97 2.86
N LEU A 174 11.54 12.77 2.77
CA LEU A 174 12.95 12.51 3.06
C LEU A 174 13.85 12.71 1.84
N ARG A 175 13.28 12.72 0.63
CA ARG A 175 14.00 12.97 -0.64
C ARG A 175 15.18 12.02 -0.88
N SER A 176 15.16 10.85 -0.26
CA SER A 176 16.24 9.86 -0.28
C SER A 176 15.64 8.47 -0.17
N VAL A 177 15.95 7.60 -1.13
CA VAL A 177 15.44 6.22 -1.17
C VAL A 177 15.89 5.43 0.06
N PRO A 178 17.19 5.37 0.43
CA PRO A 178 17.62 4.63 1.61
C PRO A 178 17.00 5.16 2.91
N ALA A 179 16.93 6.48 3.07
CA ALA A 179 16.37 7.08 4.28
C ALA A 179 14.86 6.79 4.41
N ALA A 180 14.12 6.84 3.30
CA ALA A 180 12.70 6.54 3.29
C ALA A 180 12.40 5.06 3.56
N ILE A 181 13.21 4.14 3.01
CA ILE A 181 13.11 2.72 3.32
C ILE A 181 13.38 2.47 4.80
N GLY A 182 14.47 3.03 5.34
CA GLY A 182 14.83 2.90 6.76
C GLY A 182 13.76 3.45 7.68
N ALA A 183 13.18 4.62 7.35
CA ALA A 183 12.10 5.22 8.12
C ALA A 183 10.81 4.37 8.07
N PHE A 184 10.44 3.85 6.90
CA PHE A 184 9.27 3.00 6.77
C PHE A 184 9.44 1.69 7.54
N VAL A 185 10.53 0.98 7.32
CA VAL A 185 10.80 -0.30 8.01
C VAL A 185 10.92 -0.08 9.52
N GLY A 186 11.73 0.89 9.95
CA GLY A 186 11.97 1.14 11.36
C GLY A 186 10.74 1.66 12.10
N ALA A 187 10.09 2.71 11.60
CA ALA A 187 9.02 3.39 12.33
C ALA A 187 7.63 2.80 12.08
N VAL A 188 7.39 2.19 10.92
CA VAL A 188 6.06 1.67 10.56
C VAL A 188 5.97 0.18 10.83
N LEU A 189 7.01 -0.60 10.52
CA LEU A 189 6.97 -2.06 10.66
C LEU A 189 7.52 -2.53 12.01
N ILE A 190 8.73 -2.10 12.37
CA ILE A 190 9.44 -2.64 13.54
C ILE A 190 8.97 -1.98 14.85
N LEU A 191 8.82 -0.66 14.87
CA LEU A 191 8.44 0.09 16.07
C LEU A 191 7.15 -0.42 16.75
N PRO A 192 6.02 -0.67 16.05
CA PRO A 192 4.81 -1.16 16.72
C PRO A 192 5.02 -2.54 17.37
N GLU A 193 5.83 -3.42 16.79
CA GLU A 193 6.11 -4.72 17.38
C GLU A 193 6.93 -4.60 18.67
N ILE A 194 7.90 -3.69 18.71
CA ILE A 194 8.66 -3.39 19.94
C ILE A 194 7.73 -2.77 21.00
N LEU A 195 6.90 -1.80 20.61
CA LEU A 195 5.97 -1.15 21.54
C LEU A 195 4.92 -2.12 22.08
N GLY A 196 4.48 -3.09 21.27
CA GLY A 196 3.53 -4.12 21.69
C GLY A 196 4.07 -5.10 22.73
N MET A 197 5.40 -5.22 22.87
CA MET A 197 6.03 -6.05 23.91
C MET A 197 6.07 -5.36 25.28
N LEU A 198 5.78 -4.06 25.35
CA LEU A 198 5.82 -3.32 26.61
C LEU A 198 4.56 -3.61 27.44
N PRO A 199 4.69 -3.83 28.76
CA PRO A 199 3.57 -4.17 29.65
C PRO A 199 2.79 -2.91 30.08
N TYR A 200 2.44 -2.04 29.14
CA TYR A 200 1.69 -0.81 29.39
C TYR A 200 0.42 -0.78 28.53
N ASP A 201 -0.75 -0.85 29.17
CA ASP A 201 -2.05 -0.89 28.48
C ASP A 201 -2.29 0.32 27.57
N ALA A 202 -1.82 1.50 27.99
CA ALA A 202 -1.91 2.72 27.18
C ALA A 202 -1.10 2.62 25.87
N VAL A 203 0.06 1.94 25.91
CA VAL A 203 0.90 1.70 24.73
C VAL A 203 0.23 0.66 23.84
N ALA A 204 -0.29 -0.43 24.41
CA ALA A 204 -1.01 -1.45 23.66
C ALA A 204 -2.22 -0.87 22.91
N SER A 205 -3.00 -0.01 23.57
CA SER A 205 -4.13 0.69 22.94
C SER A 205 -3.69 1.60 21.79
N ALA A 206 -2.56 2.31 21.93
CA ALA A 206 -2.01 3.14 20.87
C ALA A 206 -1.50 2.31 19.67
N VAL A 207 -0.85 1.17 19.93
CA VAL A 207 -0.32 0.26 18.91
C VAL A 207 -1.44 -0.34 18.05
N ASN A 208 -2.64 -0.53 18.60
CA ASN A 208 -3.79 -1.00 17.82
C ASN A 208 -4.21 -0.02 16.69
N HIS A 209 -3.84 1.26 16.79
CA HIS A 209 -4.05 2.26 15.75
C HIS A 209 -2.80 2.57 14.92
N PHE A 210 -1.70 1.82 15.12
CA PHE A 210 -0.54 1.92 14.24
C PHE A 210 -0.86 1.38 12.83
N PRO A 211 -0.15 1.85 11.79
CA PRO A 211 -0.47 1.50 10.42
C PRO A 211 -0.52 -0.01 10.15
N THR A 212 0.45 -0.77 10.68
CA THR A 212 0.53 -2.24 10.48
C THR A 212 -0.67 -2.96 11.08
N ARG A 213 -0.99 -2.73 12.36
CA ARG A 213 -2.15 -3.32 13.04
C ARG A 213 -3.48 -2.88 12.43
N SER A 214 -3.56 -1.62 11.99
CA SER A 214 -4.74 -1.11 11.29
C SER A 214 -4.94 -1.82 9.94
N ALA A 215 -3.87 -2.07 9.18
CA ALA A 215 -3.94 -2.77 7.91
C ALA A 215 -4.34 -4.25 8.07
N GLU A 216 -3.83 -4.94 9.10
CA GLU A 216 -4.21 -6.32 9.45
C GLU A 216 -5.71 -6.45 9.71
N SER A 217 -6.31 -5.50 10.45
CA SER A 217 -7.75 -5.51 10.75
C SER A 217 -8.65 -5.43 9.51
N LEU A 218 -8.13 -4.95 8.39
CA LEU A 218 -8.86 -4.84 7.12
C LEU A 218 -8.82 -6.13 6.31
N GLY A 219 -7.83 -6.98 6.54
CA GLY A 219 -7.55 -8.15 5.72
C GLY A 219 -8.18 -9.45 6.19
N SER A 220 -9.07 -9.40 7.18
CA SER A 220 -9.71 -10.59 7.76
C SER A 220 -11.22 -10.56 7.54
N ALA A 221 -11.80 -11.72 7.20
CA ALA A 221 -13.25 -11.84 7.02
C ALA A 221 -13.97 -11.89 8.38
N THR A 222 -13.30 -12.46 9.39
CA THR A 222 -13.73 -12.47 10.79
C THR A 222 -12.98 -11.42 11.61
N HIS A 223 -13.64 -10.85 12.62
CA HIS A 223 -13.00 -9.87 13.48
C HIS A 223 -11.96 -10.53 14.39
N LEU A 224 -10.70 -10.08 14.33
CA LEU A 224 -9.65 -10.54 15.24
C LEU A 224 -9.90 -10.01 16.65
N ALA A 225 -9.92 -10.91 17.63
CA ALA A 225 -10.04 -10.54 19.04
C ALA A 225 -8.90 -9.58 19.45
N GLY A 226 -9.26 -8.42 20.02
CA GLY A 226 -8.30 -7.40 20.46
C GLY A 226 -7.84 -6.43 19.37
N ALA A 227 -8.23 -6.64 18.11
CA ALA A 227 -7.97 -5.70 17.02
C ALA A 227 -9.01 -4.55 16.98
N VAL A 228 -8.67 -3.45 16.33
CA VAL A 228 -9.65 -2.40 16.01
C VAL A 228 -10.68 -2.93 15.00
N SER A 229 -11.87 -2.35 15.00
CA SER A 229 -12.86 -2.66 13.98
C SER A 229 -12.31 -2.29 12.58
N PRO A 230 -12.68 -3.01 11.50
CA PRO A 230 -12.17 -2.71 10.16
C PRO A 230 -12.43 -1.26 9.74
N ALA A 231 -13.59 -0.69 10.11
CA ALA A 231 -13.88 0.72 9.84
C ALA A 231 -12.90 1.67 10.56
N MET A 232 -12.57 1.40 11.82
CA MET A 232 -11.58 2.20 12.55
C MET A 232 -10.16 1.98 12.03
N GLY A 233 -9.78 0.75 11.66
CA GLY A 233 -8.52 0.47 10.99
C GLY A 233 -8.37 1.28 9.70
N LEU A 234 -9.42 1.33 8.88
CA LEU A 234 -9.43 2.10 7.64
C LEU A 234 -9.26 3.60 7.91
N LEU A 235 -9.97 4.13 8.91
CA LEU A 235 -9.87 5.53 9.30
C LEU A 235 -8.47 5.86 9.83
N SER A 236 -7.94 5.07 10.76
CA SER A 236 -6.59 5.24 11.31
C SER A 236 -5.53 5.22 10.21
N LEU A 237 -5.59 4.23 9.32
CA LEU A 237 -4.62 4.09 8.23
C LEU A 237 -4.73 5.22 7.21
N SER A 238 -5.96 5.67 6.91
CA SER A 238 -6.21 6.84 6.06
C SER A 238 -5.67 8.12 6.67
N LEU A 239 -5.81 8.31 7.99
CA LEU A 239 -5.23 9.45 8.72
C LEU A 239 -3.70 9.44 8.68
N TRP A 240 -3.07 8.28 8.84
CA TRP A 240 -1.62 8.13 8.71
C TRP A 240 -1.13 8.46 7.30
N ALA A 241 -1.78 7.93 6.26
CA ALA A 241 -1.47 8.25 4.87
C ALA A 241 -1.65 9.75 4.59
N ALA A 242 -2.76 10.33 5.04
CA ALA A 242 -3.02 11.76 4.92
C ALA A 242 -1.98 12.61 5.65
N ALA A 243 -1.56 12.22 6.86
CA ALA A 243 -0.54 12.91 7.63
C ALA A 243 0.82 12.89 6.90
N ALA A 244 1.25 11.73 6.40
CA ALA A 244 2.50 11.58 5.66
C ALA A 244 2.49 12.43 4.37
N LEU A 245 1.42 12.36 3.58
CA LEU A 245 1.28 13.15 2.35
C LEU A 245 1.18 14.65 2.63
N THR A 246 0.49 15.05 3.70
CA THR A 246 0.37 16.46 4.10
C THR A 246 1.70 17.01 4.58
N ALA A 247 2.45 16.27 5.39
CA ALA A 247 3.80 16.64 5.81
C ALA A 247 4.72 16.83 4.60
N ALA A 248 4.68 15.91 3.62
CA ALA A 248 5.41 16.03 2.37
C ALA A 248 4.96 17.27 1.56
N ALA A 249 3.66 17.52 1.44
CA ALA A 249 3.10 18.67 0.75
C ALA A 249 3.53 20.02 1.37
N LEU A 250 3.54 20.10 2.71
CA LEU A 250 3.97 21.29 3.44
C LEU A 250 5.47 21.56 3.23
N LEU A 251 6.32 20.53 3.30
CA LEU A 251 7.74 20.70 3.01
C LEU A 251 8.00 21.07 1.54
N LEU A 252 7.25 20.50 0.60
CA LEU A 252 7.38 20.82 -0.82
C LEU A 252 7.03 22.29 -1.12
N ARG A 253 6.13 22.90 -0.35
CA ARG A 253 5.81 24.33 -0.44
C ARG A 253 6.88 25.24 0.18
N ARG A 254 7.50 24.79 1.28
CA ARG A 254 8.42 25.62 2.07
C ARG A 254 9.87 25.54 1.61
N ARG A 255 10.28 24.40 1.03
CA ARG A 255 11.66 24.17 0.61
C ARG A 255 11.77 24.29 -0.91
N ASP A 256 12.65 25.16 -1.35
CA ASP A 256 13.08 25.20 -2.74
C ASP A 256 13.74 23.88 -3.15
N VAL A 257 13.74 23.65 -4.47
CA VAL A 257 14.24 22.44 -5.14
C VAL A 257 15.24 22.88 -6.20
#